data_AF-A0A7S3H3K2-F1
#
_entry.id   AF-A0A7S3H3K2-F1
#
_cell.length_a   1.000
_cell.length_b   1.000
_cell.length_c   1.000
_cell.angle_alpha   90.00
_cell.angle_beta   90.00
_cell.angle_gamma   90.00
#
_symmetry.space_group_name_H-M   'P 1'
#
loop_
_entity.id
_entity.type
_entity.pdbx_description
1 polymer ?
#
loop_
_entity_poly.entity_id
_entity_poly.type
_entity_poly.pdbx_seq_one_letter_code
_entity_poly.pdbx_strand_id
1 'polypeptide(L)'
;VTCAALWGRTIKILHSQLQKRLRDYAQGEREVSCWPSLGRLLLMQLLGRVFSVTDLKNDVVGPASLLLCQCLSQCPVSSTADLAAGLLASSVLVSFHAETKKYVPEVVSFTHTVLSLYIPNVGEENSARRAQDHQGTFNLSTLATSRADLARLSKQAVAGKINWSYFALKAADEKKSAEAAAGIISSAYAMVDTMVDLYKAQAALPEILSPIVDTLKAIKPHTKPHAMPLALQQRHLAVLEKVLAASEHAKKLRQPLQWRKSVTTSIETKTPRFQLDYTFKKDIDPDQDRVKMKQLTRQLKREKKAAMRELRRDSDFIDAERYKEQQEAKEHRRAERVKNFGFMEEQQATINLQVRKGGGLMTGGGSGVVKKSR
;
A
#
# COMPACT_ATOMS: atom_id res chain seq x y z
N VAL A 1 4.24 16.91 -36.84
CA VAL A 1 5.00 15.99 -35.94
C VAL A 1 5.15 16.71 -34.62
N THR A 2 4.66 16.16 -33.50
CA THR A 2 4.81 16.80 -32.19
C THR A 2 6.28 16.84 -31.78
N CYS A 3 6.71 17.89 -31.06
CA CYS A 3 8.10 18.05 -30.61
C CYS A 3 8.59 16.80 -29.85
N ALA A 4 7.74 16.23 -28.99
CA ALA A 4 8.03 14.98 -28.27
C ALA A 4 8.31 13.79 -29.19
N ALA A 5 7.59 13.64 -30.31
CA ALA A 5 7.84 12.57 -31.26
C ALA A 5 9.18 12.72 -32.00
N LEU A 6 9.63 13.95 -32.25
CA LEU A 6 10.97 14.21 -32.78
C LEU A 6 12.04 13.81 -31.76
N TRP A 7 11.89 14.23 -30.51
CA TRP A 7 12.80 13.84 -29.42
C TRP A 7 12.84 12.32 -29.18
N GLY A 8 11.70 11.64 -29.24
CA GLY A 8 11.65 10.18 -29.15
C GLY A 8 12.43 9.51 -30.30
N ARG A 9 12.31 10.03 -31.53
CA ARG A 9 13.09 9.53 -32.68
C ARG A 9 14.58 9.82 -32.51
N THR A 10 14.97 11.01 -32.07
CA THR A 10 16.39 11.35 -31.88
C THR A 10 17.04 10.49 -30.79
N ILE A 11 16.37 10.28 -29.65
CA ILE A 11 16.85 9.38 -28.59
C ILE A 11 17.00 7.96 -29.11
N LYS A 12 16.03 7.46 -29.88
CA LYS A 12 16.12 6.12 -30.51
C LYS A 12 17.32 6.00 -31.45
N ILE A 13 17.56 7.02 -32.28
CA ILE A 13 18.73 7.06 -33.16
C ILE A 13 20.02 7.07 -32.34
N LEU A 14 20.12 7.91 -31.30
CA LEU A 14 21.28 7.98 -30.43
C LEU A 14 21.57 6.65 -29.73
N HIS A 15 20.53 5.98 -29.24
CA HIS A 15 20.66 4.66 -28.64
C HIS A 15 21.16 3.61 -29.63
N SER A 16 20.59 3.58 -30.85
CA SER A 16 21.03 2.63 -31.89
C SER A 16 22.49 2.85 -32.31
N GLN A 17 22.93 4.11 -32.33
CA GLN A 17 24.32 4.46 -32.63
C GLN A 17 25.25 4.09 -31.49
N LEU A 18 24.83 4.28 -30.23
CA LEU A 18 25.57 3.84 -29.06
C LEU A 18 25.75 2.32 -29.07
N GLN A 19 24.67 1.57 -29.29
CA GLN A 19 24.71 0.10 -29.39
C GLN A 19 25.62 -0.38 -30.52
N LYS A 20 25.58 0.29 -31.69
CA LYS A 20 26.49 -0.02 -32.77
C LYS A 20 27.95 0.18 -32.34
N ARG A 21 28.29 1.34 -31.78
CA ARG A 21 29.66 1.65 -31.33
C ARG A 21 30.17 0.67 -30.27
N LEU A 22 29.32 0.26 -29.33
CA LEU A 22 29.70 -0.72 -28.31
C LEU A 22 29.99 -2.10 -28.93
N ARG A 23 29.24 -2.50 -29.96
CA ARG A 23 29.53 -3.74 -30.71
C ARG A 23 30.83 -3.63 -31.50
N ASP A 24 31.03 -2.53 -32.21
CA ASP A 24 32.25 -2.28 -32.99
C ASP A 24 33.49 -2.29 -32.07
N TYR A 25 33.38 -1.65 -30.89
CA TYR A 25 34.45 -1.68 -29.87
C TYR A 25 34.73 -3.09 -29.33
N ALA A 26 33.69 -3.89 -29.11
CA ALA A 26 33.83 -5.29 -28.68
C ALA A 26 34.50 -6.17 -29.75
N GLN A 27 34.33 -5.82 -31.04
CA GLN A 27 35.00 -6.47 -32.17
C GLN A 27 36.44 -5.98 -32.39
N GLY A 28 36.89 -4.98 -31.64
CA GLY A 28 38.27 -4.48 -31.68
C GLY A 28 38.47 -3.19 -32.47
N GLU A 29 37.42 -2.61 -33.04
CA GLU A 29 37.49 -1.31 -33.72
C GLU A 29 37.56 -0.17 -32.69
N ARG A 30 38.74 0.45 -32.53
CA ARG A 30 39.02 1.46 -31.49
C ARG A 30 39.24 2.87 -32.02
N GLU A 31 38.97 3.12 -33.30
CA GLU A 31 39.23 4.42 -33.94
C GLU A 31 38.28 5.52 -33.45
N VAL A 32 37.05 5.17 -33.08
CA VAL A 32 36.00 6.12 -32.70
C VAL A 32 35.59 5.88 -31.26
N SER A 33 35.59 6.95 -30.45
CA SER A 33 35.09 6.88 -29.08
C SER A 33 33.59 6.51 -29.03
N CYS A 34 33.25 5.62 -28.10
CA CYS A 34 31.87 5.24 -27.82
C CYS A 34 31.06 6.40 -27.20
N TRP A 35 31.75 7.41 -26.64
CA TRP A 35 31.10 8.52 -25.95
C TRP A 35 30.30 9.42 -26.89
N PRO A 36 29.16 9.97 -26.42
CA PRO A 36 28.41 10.97 -27.19
C PRO A 36 29.27 12.20 -27.47
N SER A 37 29.15 12.76 -28.68
CA SER A 37 29.80 14.03 -29.01
C SER A 37 29.26 15.16 -28.14
N LEU A 38 30.04 16.24 -28.00
CA LEU A 38 29.66 17.42 -27.23
C LEU A 38 28.26 17.95 -27.61
N GLY A 39 27.96 18.05 -28.90
CA GLY A 39 26.64 18.50 -29.37
C GLY A 39 25.49 17.62 -28.89
N ARG A 40 25.70 16.31 -28.73
CA ARG A 40 24.68 15.37 -28.22
C ARG A 40 24.48 15.53 -26.72
N LEU A 41 25.55 15.80 -25.97
CA LEU A 41 25.45 16.09 -24.53
C LEU A 41 24.75 17.42 -24.27
N LEU A 42 25.05 18.46 -25.05
CA LEU A 42 24.33 19.75 -25.00
C LEU A 42 22.86 19.60 -25.40
N LEU A 43 22.57 18.73 -26.37
CA LEU A 43 21.20 18.39 -26.74
C LEU A 43 20.45 17.74 -25.55
N MET A 44 21.10 16.83 -24.81
CA MET A 44 20.52 16.27 -23.58
C MET A 44 20.34 17.34 -22.50
N GLN A 45 21.27 18.26 -22.35
CA GLN A 45 21.11 19.38 -21.42
C GLN A 45 19.91 20.26 -21.77
N LEU A 46 19.69 20.53 -23.06
CA LEU A 46 18.53 21.28 -23.55
C LEU A 46 17.22 20.52 -23.24
N LEU A 47 17.22 19.19 -23.41
CA LEU A 47 16.05 18.35 -23.12
C LEU A 47 15.53 18.55 -21.70
N GLY A 48 16.42 18.60 -20.68
CA GLY A 48 16.02 18.83 -19.29
C GLY A 48 15.53 20.25 -18.98
N ARG A 49 15.72 21.21 -19.90
CA ARG A 49 15.12 22.55 -19.79
C ARG A 49 13.80 22.69 -20.52
N VAL A 50 13.59 21.87 -21.55
CA VAL A 50 12.39 21.91 -22.39
C VAL A 50 11.27 21.05 -21.80
N PHE A 51 11.61 19.93 -21.18
CA PHE A 51 10.63 18.99 -20.61
C PHE A 51 10.70 18.97 -19.08
N SER A 52 9.56 18.70 -18.43
CA SER A 52 9.47 18.53 -16.98
C SER A 52 10.32 17.34 -16.52
N VAL A 53 11.27 17.62 -15.62
CA VAL A 53 12.14 16.60 -15.02
C VAL A 53 11.63 16.16 -13.63
N THR A 54 10.63 16.85 -13.08
CA THR A 54 10.06 16.56 -11.77
C THR A 54 9.02 15.43 -11.80
N ASP A 55 8.47 15.13 -12.96
CA ASP A 55 7.41 14.13 -13.12
C ASP A 55 7.85 12.73 -12.67
N LEU A 56 6.90 11.95 -12.13
CA LEU A 56 7.15 10.56 -11.76
C LEU A 56 7.52 9.71 -12.99
N LYS A 57 6.79 9.90 -14.09
CA LYS A 57 7.00 9.21 -15.37
C LYS A 57 6.90 10.23 -16.50
N ASN A 58 7.97 10.33 -17.29
CA ASN A 58 8.03 11.16 -18.47
C ASN A 58 8.61 10.35 -19.64
N ASP A 59 7.87 10.29 -20.75
CA ASP A 59 8.18 9.41 -21.89
C ASP A 59 9.39 9.88 -22.71
N VAL A 60 9.88 11.11 -22.50
CA VAL A 60 11.06 11.66 -23.19
C VAL A 60 12.26 11.72 -22.25
N VAL A 61 12.07 12.27 -21.04
CA VAL A 61 13.13 12.46 -20.06
C VAL A 61 13.61 11.14 -19.46
N GLY A 62 12.71 10.20 -19.19
CA GLY A 62 13.06 8.89 -18.64
C GLY A 62 14.00 8.09 -19.57
N PRO A 63 13.67 7.91 -20.85
CA PRO A 63 14.58 7.26 -21.80
C PRO A 63 15.90 8.02 -21.99
N ALA A 64 15.89 9.36 -21.95
CA ALA A 64 17.10 10.16 -22.05
C ALA A 64 18.03 9.98 -20.84
N SER A 65 17.49 9.96 -19.62
CA SER A 65 18.29 9.69 -18.42
C SER A 65 18.85 8.27 -18.42
N LEU A 66 18.04 7.28 -18.82
CA LEU A 66 18.51 5.89 -18.99
C LEU A 66 19.63 5.77 -20.01
N LEU A 67 19.55 6.49 -21.13
CA LEU A 67 20.61 6.51 -22.14
C LEU A 67 21.90 7.11 -21.56
N LEU A 68 21.83 8.19 -20.78
CA LEU A 68 23.01 8.76 -20.11
C LEU A 68 23.59 7.81 -19.06
N CYS A 69 22.77 7.13 -18.26
CA CYS A 69 23.22 6.09 -17.33
C CYS A 69 23.90 4.91 -18.06
N GLN A 70 23.35 4.50 -19.21
CA GLN A 70 23.96 3.48 -20.05
C GLN A 70 25.33 3.95 -20.58
N CYS A 71 25.45 5.21 -21.00
CA CYS A 71 26.74 5.77 -21.40
C CYS A 71 27.76 5.70 -20.26
N LEU A 72 27.38 6.12 -19.04
CA LEU A 72 28.29 6.14 -17.88
C LEU A 72 28.76 4.75 -17.45
N SER A 73 27.93 3.71 -17.61
CA SER A 73 28.26 2.35 -17.15
C SER A 73 28.96 1.51 -18.22
N GLN A 74 28.58 1.65 -19.49
CA GLN A 74 29.00 0.75 -20.56
C GLN A 74 30.03 1.34 -21.52
N CYS A 75 30.20 2.67 -21.60
CA CYS A 75 31.16 3.24 -22.53
C CYS A 75 32.60 3.08 -22.03
N PRO A 76 33.49 2.46 -22.82
CA PRO A 76 34.90 2.36 -22.47
C PRO A 76 35.52 3.75 -22.40
N VAL A 77 36.35 3.98 -21.38
CA VAL A 77 37.09 5.22 -21.20
C VAL A 77 38.55 4.94 -21.52
N SER A 78 39.07 5.55 -22.58
CA SER A 78 40.48 5.41 -22.98
C SER A 78 41.20 6.76 -23.07
N SER A 79 40.47 7.85 -23.29
CA SER A 79 41.02 9.20 -23.48
C SER A 79 40.58 10.19 -22.38
N THR A 80 41.34 11.29 -22.22
CA THR A 80 40.94 12.44 -21.39
C THR A 80 39.68 13.13 -21.93
N ALA A 81 39.44 13.08 -23.24
CA ALA A 81 38.21 13.56 -23.86
C ALA A 81 36.99 12.74 -23.43
N ASP A 82 37.15 11.42 -23.27
CA ASP A 82 36.10 10.52 -22.79
C ASP A 82 35.77 10.79 -21.32
N LEU A 83 36.79 11.04 -20.49
CA LEU A 83 36.63 11.46 -19.09
C LEU A 83 35.83 12.77 -19.00
N ALA A 84 36.17 13.76 -19.83
CA ALA A 84 35.45 15.02 -19.89
C ALA A 84 33.99 14.83 -20.35
N ALA A 85 33.75 13.94 -21.33
CA ALA A 85 32.40 13.60 -21.78
C ALA A 85 31.57 12.90 -20.70
N GLY A 86 32.15 11.98 -19.95
CA GLY A 86 31.49 11.34 -18.82
C GLY A 86 31.20 12.29 -17.67
N LEU A 87 32.11 13.22 -17.35
CA LEU A 87 31.89 14.26 -16.34
C LEU A 87 30.80 15.27 -16.76
N LEU A 88 30.71 15.59 -18.05
CA LEU A 88 29.62 16.41 -18.56
C LEU A 88 28.28 15.65 -18.52
N ALA A 89 28.28 14.37 -18.92
CA ALA A 89 27.09 13.52 -18.84
C ALA A 89 26.57 13.37 -17.40
N SER A 90 27.47 13.18 -16.43
CA SER A 90 27.12 13.13 -15.01
C SER A 90 26.59 14.47 -14.51
N SER A 91 27.17 15.60 -14.95
CA SER A 91 26.63 16.93 -14.64
C SER A 91 25.21 17.13 -15.18
N VAL A 92 24.93 16.68 -16.40
CA VAL A 92 23.58 16.74 -16.98
C VAL A 92 22.60 15.87 -16.19
N LEU A 93 22.99 14.64 -15.82
CA LEU A 93 22.16 13.77 -14.97
C LEU A 93 21.89 14.38 -13.59
N VAL A 94 22.90 14.97 -12.96
CA VAL A 94 22.72 15.68 -11.68
C VAL A 94 21.78 16.86 -11.85
N SER A 95 21.87 17.61 -12.96
CA SER A 95 20.93 18.69 -13.24
C SER A 95 19.49 18.21 -13.43
N PHE A 96 19.30 17.03 -14.01
CA PHE A 96 17.98 16.42 -14.13
C PHE A 96 17.42 16.05 -12.74
N HIS A 97 18.27 15.51 -11.87
CA HIS A 97 17.84 15.03 -10.57
C HIS A 97 17.95 16.07 -9.44
N ALA A 98 18.34 17.31 -9.72
CA ALA A 98 18.56 18.37 -8.73
C ALA A 98 17.32 18.62 -7.84
N GLU A 99 16.13 18.70 -8.45
CA GLU A 99 14.88 18.94 -7.72
C GLU A 99 14.28 17.66 -7.14
N THR A 100 14.33 16.56 -7.90
CA THR A 100 13.74 15.27 -7.49
C THR A 100 14.54 14.55 -6.41
N LYS A 101 15.84 14.88 -6.27
CA LYS A 101 16.79 14.25 -5.34
C LYS A 101 16.85 12.73 -5.48
N LYS A 102 16.52 12.21 -6.68
CA LYS A 102 16.60 10.77 -6.99
C LYS A 102 18.06 10.34 -7.01
N TYR A 103 18.33 9.17 -6.47
CA TYR A 103 19.66 8.59 -6.42
C TYR A 103 20.06 7.97 -7.77
N VAL A 104 21.23 8.37 -8.30
CA VAL A 104 21.81 7.82 -9.53
C VAL A 104 23.16 7.16 -9.22
N PRO A 105 23.21 5.82 -9.12
CA PRO A 105 24.42 5.09 -8.73
C PRO A 105 25.55 5.19 -9.76
N GLU A 106 25.23 5.29 -11.05
CA GLU A 106 26.23 5.34 -12.12
C GLU A 106 27.09 6.60 -12.02
N VAL A 107 26.51 7.73 -11.60
CA VAL A 107 27.24 8.99 -11.38
C VAL A 107 28.22 8.85 -10.22
N VAL A 108 27.80 8.22 -9.13
CA VAL A 108 28.65 7.99 -7.95
C VAL A 108 29.78 7.03 -8.30
N SER A 109 29.48 5.95 -9.01
CA SER A 109 30.47 4.97 -9.42
C SER A 109 31.47 5.56 -10.44
N PHE A 110 31.00 6.34 -11.42
CA PHE A 110 31.86 7.01 -12.39
C PHE A 110 32.76 8.08 -11.75
N THR A 111 32.24 8.88 -10.82
CA THR A 111 33.05 9.89 -10.12
C THR A 111 34.10 9.25 -9.22
N HIS A 112 33.73 8.15 -8.53
CA HIS A 112 34.66 7.32 -7.78
C HIS A 112 35.79 6.78 -8.66
N THR A 113 35.48 6.19 -9.83
CA THR A 113 36.49 5.66 -10.74
C THR A 113 37.36 6.76 -11.37
N VAL A 114 36.82 7.96 -11.60
CA VAL A 114 37.64 9.10 -12.05
C VAL A 114 38.63 9.53 -10.96
N LEU A 115 38.21 9.57 -9.70
CA LEU A 115 39.08 9.92 -8.58
C LEU A 115 40.17 8.87 -8.35
N SER A 116 39.85 7.59 -8.52
CA SER A 116 40.80 6.51 -8.31
C SER A 116 41.96 6.49 -9.31
N LEU A 117 41.78 7.08 -10.51
CA LEU A 117 42.88 7.32 -11.47
C LEU A 117 44.00 8.19 -10.89
N TYR A 118 43.66 9.06 -9.93
CA TYR A 118 44.60 9.95 -9.29
C TYR A 118 45.24 9.38 -8.02
N ILE A 119 45.08 8.09 -7.70
CA ILE A 119 45.75 7.43 -6.56
C ILE A 119 47.22 7.12 -6.90
N PRO A 120 48.19 7.32 -5.99
CA PRO A 120 49.59 7.08 -6.31
C PRO A 120 49.85 5.58 -6.47
N ASN A 121 50.61 5.18 -7.48
CA ASN A 121 51.05 3.79 -7.69
C ASN A 121 52.12 3.45 -6.65
N VAL A 122 51.71 3.13 -5.42
CA VAL A 122 52.62 2.63 -4.38
C VAL A 122 52.34 1.13 -4.21
N GLY A 123 53.15 0.29 -4.87
CA GLY A 123 53.18 -1.17 -4.70
C GLY A 123 52.23 -2.00 -5.58
N GLU A 124 52.66 -3.22 -5.93
CA GLU A 124 51.94 -4.20 -6.77
C GLU A 124 50.61 -4.67 -6.15
N GLU A 125 50.52 -4.72 -4.82
CA GLU A 125 49.29 -5.10 -4.08
C GLU A 125 48.14 -4.10 -4.24
N ASN A 126 48.45 -2.80 -4.36
CA ASN A 126 47.44 -1.76 -4.55
C ASN A 126 46.88 -1.76 -5.98
N SER A 127 47.66 -2.20 -6.98
CA SER A 127 47.20 -2.37 -8.37
C SER A 127 46.17 -3.49 -8.51
N ALA A 128 46.29 -4.58 -7.74
CA ALA A 128 45.33 -5.69 -7.74
C ALA A 128 43.98 -5.27 -7.11
N ARG A 129 44.01 -4.53 -6.00
CA ARG A 129 42.81 -3.91 -5.40
C ARG A 129 42.18 -2.88 -6.35
N ARG A 130 43.02 -2.07 -7.00
CA ARG A 130 42.58 -1.10 -8.01
C ARG A 130 41.86 -1.77 -9.18
N ALA A 131 42.31 -2.94 -9.65
CA ALA A 131 41.63 -3.68 -10.71
C ALA A 131 40.25 -4.23 -10.29
N GLN A 132 40.03 -4.47 -8.99
CA GLN A 132 38.75 -4.96 -8.44
C GLN A 132 37.75 -3.83 -8.15
N ASP A 133 38.23 -2.64 -7.77
CA ASP A 133 37.38 -1.51 -7.37
C ASP A 133 36.90 -0.63 -8.55
N HIS A 134 37.41 -0.87 -9.76
CA HIS A 134 37.08 -0.04 -10.93
C HIS A 134 36.00 -0.70 -11.76
N GLN A 135 35.12 0.13 -12.33
CA GLN A 135 34.27 -0.32 -13.43
C GLN A 135 35.18 -0.89 -14.53
N GLY A 136 34.92 -2.13 -14.97
CA GLY A 136 35.70 -2.81 -16.03
C GLY A 136 35.72 -2.07 -17.38
N THR A 137 34.98 -0.97 -17.47
CA THR A 137 34.90 -0.02 -18.57
C THR A 137 36.11 0.93 -18.67
N PHE A 138 36.91 1.12 -17.61
CA PHE A 138 38.07 2.02 -17.64
C PHE A 138 39.35 1.30 -18.07
N ASN A 139 40.01 1.78 -19.13
CA ASN A 139 41.33 1.30 -19.52
C ASN A 139 42.41 1.99 -18.68
N LEU A 140 42.80 1.36 -17.57
CA LEU A 140 43.81 1.87 -16.63
C LEU A 140 45.18 2.13 -17.29
N SER A 141 45.55 1.35 -18.31
CA SER A 141 46.85 1.47 -18.98
C SER A 141 47.03 2.79 -19.74
N THR A 142 45.97 3.32 -20.36
CA THR A 142 46.03 4.58 -21.12
C THR A 142 45.81 5.80 -20.23
N LEU A 143 45.08 5.64 -19.12
CA LEU A 143 44.69 6.74 -18.23
C LEU A 143 45.65 6.96 -17.05
N ALA A 144 46.56 6.02 -16.77
CA ALA A 144 47.55 6.13 -15.70
C ALA A 144 48.50 7.34 -15.86
N THR A 145 48.64 7.90 -17.06
CA THR A 145 49.43 9.09 -17.34
C THR A 145 48.81 10.37 -16.79
N SER A 146 47.51 10.40 -16.51
CA SER A 146 46.80 11.60 -16.04
C SER A 146 47.37 12.17 -14.73
N ARG A 147 47.78 11.30 -13.80
CA ARG A 147 48.48 11.73 -12.57
C ARG A 147 49.90 12.22 -12.85
N ALA A 148 50.58 11.63 -13.83
CA ALA A 148 51.92 12.06 -14.23
C ALA A 148 51.90 13.45 -14.90
N ASP A 149 50.85 13.72 -15.67
CA ASP A 149 50.65 15.00 -16.34
C ASP A 149 50.39 16.14 -15.33
N LEU A 150 49.74 15.87 -14.20
CA LEU A 150 49.55 16.86 -13.13
C LEU A 150 50.85 17.40 -12.54
N ALA A 151 51.89 16.58 -12.49
CA ALA A 151 53.20 16.98 -11.95
C ALA A 151 53.93 17.99 -12.86
N ARG A 152 53.50 18.09 -14.14
CA ARG A 152 54.08 18.99 -15.15
C ARG A 152 53.47 20.40 -15.08
N LEU A 153 52.39 20.59 -14.31
CA LEU A 153 51.75 21.89 -14.15
C LEU A 153 52.54 22.81 -13.23
N SER A 154 52.50 24.11 -13.56
CA SER A 154 52.97 25.18 -12.69
C SER A 154 52.33 25.09 -11.30
N LYS A 155 53.13 25.38 -10.25
CA LYS A 155 52.65 25.44 -8.85
C LYS A 155 51.52 26.44 -8.63
N GLN A 156 51.36 27.42 -9.52
CA GLN A 156 50.32 28.47 -9.49
C GLN A 156 49.17 28.21 -10.47
N ALA A 157 49.15 27.09 -11.19
CA ALA A 157 48.07 26.78 -12.12
C ALA A 157 46.74 26.68 -11.36
N VAL A 158 45.84 27.63 -11.64
CA VAL A 158 44.50 27.66 -11.07
C VAL A 158 43.69 26.55 -11.71
N ALA A 159 43.03 25.76 -10.87
CA ALA A 159 42.12 24.70 -11.29
C ALA A 159 40.93 25.30 -12.06
N GLY A 160 41.07 25.41 -13.39
CA GLY A 160 40.02 25.89 -14.28
C GLY A 160 38.89 24.86 -14.45
N LYS A 161 37.71 25.35 -14.87
CA LYS A 161 36.62 24.49 -15.36
C LYS A 161 37.10 23.72 -16.60
N ILE A 162 36.47 22.59 -16.90
CA ILE A 162 36.69 21.85 -18.15
C ILE A 162 36.49 22.82 -19.32
N ASN A 163 37.54 23.06 -20.11
CA ASN A 163 37.46 23.84 -21.33
C ASN A 163 36.81 23.01 -22.44
N TRP A 164 35.95 23.64 -23.25
CA TRP A 164 35.29 22.99 -24.37
C TRP A 164 36.28 22.42 -25.41
N SER A 165 37.51 22.95 -25.45
CA SER A 165 38.62 22.44 -26.27
C SER A 165 39.01 21.00 -25.94
N TYR A 166 38.70 20.51 -24.73
CA TYR A 166 39.04 19.15 -24.31
C TYR A 166 38.23 18.07 -25.05
N PHE A 167 37.08 18.42 -25.62
CA PHE A 167 36.26 17.52 -26.43
C PHE A 167 36.78 17.32 -27.87
N ALA A 168 37.72 18.15 -28.30
CA ALA A 168 38.33 18.11 -29.63
C ALA A 168 39.83 17.76 -29.58
N LEU A 169 40.36 17.42 -28.40
CA LEU A 169 41.76 17.04 -28.23
C LEU A 169 42.07 15.77 -29.02
N LYS A 170 42.81 15.92 -30.12
CA LYS A 170 43.70 14.86 -30.62
C LYS A 170 44.93 14.83 -29.70
N ALA A 171 45.44 13.64 -29.41
CA ALA A 171 46.43 13.34 -28.37
C ALA A 171 47.82 14.03 -28.47
N ALA A 172 47.98 15.10 -29.25
CA ALA A 172 49.28 15.66 -29.63
C ALA A 172 49.78 16.84 -28.75
N ASP A 173 48.92 17.47 -27.92
CA ASP A 173 49.29 18.67 -27.15
C ASP A 173 49.55 18.37 -25.66
N GLU A 174 50.81 18.15 -25.28
CA GLU A 174 51.20 17.77 -23.91
C GLU A 174 50.81 18.79 -22.83
N LYS A 175 50.94 20.10 -23.11
CA LYS A 175 50.53 21.16 -22.16
C LYS A 175 49.02 21.17 -21.92
N LYS A 176 48.23 20.92 -22.98
CA LYS A 176 46.77 20.84 -22.88
C LYS A 176 46.32 19.56 -22.18
N SER A 177 47.08 18.46 -22.26
CA SER A 177 46.82 17.23 -21.50
C SER A 177 46.92 17.47 -19.99
N ALA A 178 47.96 18.19 -19.56
CA ALA A 178 48.16 18.52 -18.15
C ALA A 178 47.05 19.43 -17.62
N GLU A 179 46.69 20.49 -18.36
CA GLU A 179 45.55 21.36 -18.01
C GLU A 179 44.21 20.60 -17.99
N ALA A 180 44.01 19.65 -18.92
CA ALA A 180 42.83 18.79 -18.95
C ALA A 180 42.75 17.88 -17.71
N ALA A 181 43.86 17.26 -17.30
CA ALA A 181 43.92 16.45 -16.07
C ALA A 181 43.56 17.28 -14.82
N ALA A 182 44.08 18.51 -14.71
CA ALA A 182 43.70 19.42 -13.62
C ALA A 182 42.24 19.85 -13.66
N GLY A 183 41.67 20.08 -14.84
CA GLY A 183 40.25 20.38 -15.02
C GLY A 183 39.35 19.20 -14.64
N ILE A 184 39.74 17.98 -15.04
CA ILE A 184 39.02 16.73 -14.72
C ILE A 184 38.95 16.52 -13.21
N ILE A 185 40.07 16.58 -12.49
CA ILE A 185 40.04 16.39 -11.03
C ILE A 185 39.27 17.50 -10.31
N SER A 186 39.39 18.76 -10.75
CA SER A 186 38.64 19.88 -10.16
C SER A 186 37.13 19.73 -10.36
N SER A 187 36.71 19.29 -11.54
CA SER A 187 35.30 19.01 -11.83
C SER A 187 34.78 17.77 -11.12
N ALA A 188 35.61 16.73 -10.91
CA ALA A 188 35.26 15.58 -10.09
C ALA A 188 35.03 16.00 -8.63
N TYR A 189 35.88 16.88 -8.08
CA TYR A 189 35.67 17.48 -6.77
C TYR A 189 34.38 18.30 -6.69
N ALA A 190 34.11 19.15 -7.68
CA ALA A 190 32.85 19.88 -7.75
C ALA A 190 31.64 18.92 -7.85
N MET A 191 31.78 17.80 -8.56
CA MET A 191 30.74 16.78 -8.63
C MET A 191 30.49 16.17 -7.25
N VAL A 192 31.55 15.83 -6.52
CA VAL A 192 31.44 15.34 -5.13
C VAL A 192 30.73 16.35 -4.23
N ASP A 193 31.09 17.63 -4.32
CA ASP A 193 30.42 18.69 -3.58
C ASP A 193 28.91 18.71 -3.86
N THR A 194 28.53 18.64 -5.14
CA THR A 194 27.11 18.63 -5.54
C THR A 194 26.38 17.35 -5.12
N MET A 195 27.04 16.19 -5.16
CA MET A 195 26.45 14.91 -4.74
C MET A 195 26.18 14.89 -3.22
N VAL A 196 27.09 15.45 -2.42
CA VAL A 196 26.88 15.59 -0.96
C VAL A 196 25.66 16.47 -0.68
N ASP A 197 25.52 17.59 -1.39
CA ASP A 197 24.40 18.52 -1.19
C ASP A 197 23.06 17.92 -1.66
N LEU A 198 23.09 17.16 -2.76
CA LEU A 198 21.92 16.49 -3.34
C LEU A 198 21.40 15.35 -2.45
N TYR A 199 22.30 14.51 -1.95
CA TYR A 199 21.95 13.29 -1.22
C TYR A 199 21.90 13.46 0.30
N LYS A 200 22.05 14.69 0.83
CA LYS A 200 22.03 14.97 2.28
C LYS A 200 20.83 14.40 3.06
N ALA A 201 19.68 14.26 2.39
CA ALA A 201 18.45 13.77 3.00
C ALA A 201 18.33 12.23 2.97
N GLN A 202 19.21 11.53 2.25
CA GLN A 202 19.11 10.10 2.05
C GLN A 202 19.71 9.34 3.26
N ALA A 203 18.97 8.37 3.79
CA ALA A 203 19.42 7.59 4.95
C ALA A 203 20.69 6.75 4.68
N ALA A 204 20.92 6.37 3.42
CA ALA A 204 22.07 5.59 2.96
C ALA A 204 23.28 6.47 2.54
N LEU A 205 23.28 7.77 2.86
CA LEU A 205 24.37 8.67 2.51
C LEU A 205 25.77 8.14 2.93
N PRO A 206 25.97 7.60 4.16
CA PRO A 206 27.29 7.10 4.56
C PRO A 206 27.84 5.99 3.67
N GLU A 207 26.99 5.10 3.18
CA GLU A 207 27.32 3.98 2.29
C GLU A 207 27.51 4.43 0.84
N ILE A 208 26.76 5.44 0.40
CA ILE A 208 26.95 6.04 -0.93
C ILE A 208 28.32 6.74 -0.98
N LEU A 209 28.71 7.44 0.10
CA LEU A 209 29.95 8.19 0.17
C LEU A 209 31.16 7.35 0.59
N SER A 210 30.99 6.18 1.21
CA SER A 210 32.12 5.36 1.69
C SER A 210 33.19 5.08 0.63
N PRO A 211 32.87 4.62 -0.60
CA PRO A 211 33.91 4.39 -1.61
C PRO A 211 34.63 5.68 -2.00
N ILE A 212 33.91 6.81 -2.05
CA ILE A 212 34.49 8.13 -2.35
C ILE A 212 35.41 8.59 -1.21
N VAL A 213 35.04 8.37 0.04
CA VAL A 213 35.89 8.69 1.21
C VAL A 213 37.18 7.88 1.18
N ASP A 214 37.09 6.59 0.90
CA ASP A 214 38.25 5.70 0.88
C ASP A 214 39.21 6.06 -0.26
N THR A 215 38.68 6.38 -1.44
CA THR A 215 39.50 6.90 -2.55
C THR A 215 40.11 8.26 -2.25
N LEU A 216 39.36 9.20 -1.66
CA LEU A 216 39.91 10.50 -1.28
C LEU A 216 41.03 10.35 -0.22
N LYS A 217 40.90 9.46 0.76
CA LYS A 217 41.98 9.17 1.72
C LYS A 217 43.20 8.51 1.07
N ALA A 218 42.98 7.67 0.06
CA ALA A 218 44.04 7.01 -0.69
C ALA A 218 44.81 7.99 -1.60
N ILE A 219 44.14 9.03 -2.11
CA ILE A 219 44.79 10.12 -2.85
C ILE A 219 45.68 10.89 -1.87
N LYS A 220 46.98 10.64 -1.93
CA LYS A 220 47.97 11.46 -1.24
C LYS A 220 48.45 12.56 -2.19
N PRO A 221 48.04 13.84 -1.99
CA PRO A 221 48.30 14.90 -2.96
C PRO A 221 49.69 15.53 -2.81
N HIS A 222 50.36 15.32 -1.67
CA HIS A 222 51.69 15.83 -1.35
C HIS A 222 52.84 14.87 -1.72
N THR A 223 52.56 13.64 -2.14
CA THR A 223 53.58 12.61 -2.36
C THR A 223 54.31 12.82 -3.69
N LYS A 224 55.63 13.02 -3.61
CA LYS A 224 56.52 13.07 -4.78
C LYS A 224 56.70 11.65 -5.38
N PRO A 225 56.95 11.50 -6.69
CA PRO A 225 57.26 12.54 -7.68
C PRO A 225 56.05 13.27 -8.27
N HIS A 226 54.83 12.76 -8.07
CA HIS A 226 53.60 13.30 -8.67
C HIS A 226 52.78 14.13 -7.68
N ALA A 227 53.36 15.23 -7.21
CA ALA A 227 52.68 16.17 -6.31
C ALA A 227 51.71 17.06 -7.09
N MET A 228 50.51 17.27 -6.56
CA MET A 228 49.51 18.16 -7.17
C MET A 228 49.86 19.63 -6.93
N PRO A 229 49.41 20.58 -7.77
CA PRO A 229 49.48 22.02 -7.50
C PRO A 229 48.82 22.40 -6.16
N LEU A 230 49.33 23.44 -5.49
CA LEU A 230 48.88 23.85 -4.14
C LEU A 230 47.37 24.11 -4.06
N ALA A 231 46.80 24.76 -5.06
CA ALA A 231 45.36 25.04 -5.12
C ALA A 231 44.50 23.75 -5.14
N LEU A 232 44.96 22.72 -5.87
CA LEU A 232 44.29 21.42 -5.92
C LEU A 232 44.45 20.63 -4.62
N GLN A 233 45.60 20.77 -3.93
CA GLN A 233 45.80 20.18 -2.60
C GLN A 233 44.82 20.78 -1.58
N GLN A 234 44.69 22.11 -1.55
CA GLN A 234 43.74 22.79 -0.66
C GLN A 234 42.30 22.38 -0.96
N ARG A 235 41.92 22.33 -2.24
CA ARG A 235 40.57 21.90 -2.63
C ARG A 235 40.30 20.43 -2.27
N HIS A 236 41.29 19.56 -2.45
CA HIS A 236 41.18 18.15 -2.05
C HIS A 236 40.88 18.01 -0.55
N LEU A 237 41.62 18.73 0.30
CA LEU A 237 41.40 18.71 1.75
C LEU A 237 40.02 19.25 2.13
N ALA A 238 39.58 20.34 1.52
CA ALA A 238 38.25 20.91 1.77
C ALA A 238 37.11 19.93 1.41
N VAL A 239 37.24 19.23 0.27
CA VAL A 239 36.26 18.22 -0.16
C VAL A 239 36.27 17.02 0.80
N LEU A 240 37.45 16.53 1.17
CA LEU A 240 37.58 15.42 2.12
C LEU A 240 36.92 15.75 3.47
N GLU A 241 37.17 16.94 4.01
CA GLU A 241 36.56 17.40 5.25
C GLU A 241 35.03 17.50 5.13
N LYS A 242 34.52 18.10 4.04
CA LYS A 242 33.07 18.20 3.78
C LYS A 242 32.40 16.83 3.72
N VAL A 243 32.98 15.88 2.99
CA VAL A 243 32.42 14.52 2.83
C VAL A 243 32.44 13.75 4.15
N LEU A 244 33.53 13.85 4.93
CA LEU A 244 33.62 13.23 6.25
C LEU A 244 32.59 13.81 7.23
N ALA A 245 32.48 15.13 7.30
CA ALA A 245 31.51 15.82 8.15
C ALA A 245 30.06 15.42 7.78
N ALA A 246 29.73 15.35 6.50
CA ALA A 246 28.42 14.92 6.02
C ALA A 246 28.12 13.46 6.38
N SER A 247 29.11 12.56 6.22
CA SER A 247 28.97 11.15 6.57
C SER A 247 28.75 10.95 8.07
N GLU A 248 29.52 11.63 8.92
CA GLU A 248 29.36 11.57 10.38
C GLU A 248 28.03 12.15 10.84
N HIS A 249 27.60 13.28 10.27
CA HIS A 249 26.31 13.88 10.57
C HIS A 249 25.16 12.92 10.24
N ALA A 250 25.18 12.30 9.05
CA ALA A 250 24.18 11.32 8.66
C ALA A 250 24.20 10.06 9.56
N LYS A 251 25.39 9.58 9.97
CA LYS A 251 25.51 8.46 10.93
C LYS A 251 24.89 8.80 12.29
N LYS A 252 25.10 10.01 12.80
CA LYS A 252 24.54 10.47 14.09
C LYS A 252 23.00 10.57 14.05
N LEU A 253 22.44 10.99 12.92
CA LEU A 253 20.98 11.13 12.75
C LEU A 253 20.27 9.79 12.46
N ARG A 254 21.01 8.76 12.05
CA ARG A 254 20.44 7.51 11.55
C ARG A 254 19.66 6.74 12.61
N GLN A 255 18.48 6.28 12.22
CA GLN A 255 17.62 5.41 13.00
C GLN A 255 17.44 4.05 12.31
N PRO A 256 17.17 2.97 13.06
CA PRO A 256 16.90 1.67 12.47
C PRO A 256 15.61 1.70 11.63
N LEU A 257 15.62 0.97 10.51
CA LEU A 257 14.52 0.93 9.56
C LEU A 257 13.30 0.19 10.16
N GLN A 258 12.13 0.83 10.11
CA GLN A 258 10.86 0.24 10.54
C GLN A 258 9.97 0.00 9.31
N TRP A 259 10.34 -0.98 8.45
CA TRP A 259 9.72 -1.23 7.13
C TRP A 259 8.28 -1.76 7.17
N ARG A 260 7.81 -2.24 8.32
CA ARG A 260 6.49 -2.90 8.47
C ARG A 260 5.77 -2.41 9.70
N LYS A 261 5.56 -1.10 9.81
CA LYS A 261 4.65 -0.57 10.83
C LYS A 261 3.24 -1.07 10.51
N SER A 262 2.73 -1.99 11.32
CA SER A 262 1.35 -2.42 11.20
C SER A 262 0.45 -1.26 11.61
N VAL A 263 -0.22 -0.66 10.64
CA VAL A 263 -1.32 0.26 10.92
C VAL A 263 -2.48 -0.62 11.39
N THR A 264 -2.91 -0.45 12.64
CA THR A 264 -4.10 -1.12 13.15
C THR A 264 -5.31 -0.61 12.37
N THR A 265 -5.90 -1.46 11.54
CA THR A 265 -7.14 -1.14 10.83
C THR A 265 -8.26 -1.01 11.85
N SER A 266 -9.07 0.05 11.74
CA SER A 266 -10.28 0.18 12.54
C SER A 266 -11.22 -0.99 12.26
N ILE A 267 -11.95 -1.43 13.28
CA ILE A 267 -13.01 -2.42 13.10
C ILE A 267 -14.05 -1.87 12.12
N GLU A 268 -14.50 -2.68 11.18
CA GLU A 268 -15.53 -2.30 10.22
C GLU A 268 -16.82 -1.88 10.96
N THR A 269 -17.20 -0.62 10.81
CA THR A 269 -18.44 -0.11 11.38
C THR A 269 -19.62 -0.57 10.52
N LYS A 270 -20.55 -1.32 11.11
CA LYS A 270 -21.79 -1.72 10.43
C LYS A 270 -22.85 -0.65 10.64
N THR A 271 -23.58 -0.31 9.58
CA THR A 271 -24.73 0.59 9.68
C THR A 271 -25.88 -0.16 10.35
N PRO A 272 -26.44 0.37 11.45
CA PRO A 272 -27.58 -0.27 12.09
C PRO A 272 -28.77 -0.25 11.14
N ARG A 273 -29.45 -1.38 11.02
CA ARG A 273 -30.69 -1.48 10.25
C ARG A 273 -31.86 -1.11 11.15
N PHE A 274 -32.29 0.14 11.07
CA PHE A 274 -33.49 0.63 11.76
C PHE A 274 -34.37 1.44 10.81
N GLN A 275 -35.61 1.66 11.21
CA GLN A 275 -36.55 2.54 10.52
C GLN A 275 -36.72 3.81 11.36
N LEU A 276 -36.77 4.97 10.70
CA LEU A 276 -36.97 6.24 11.38
C LEU A 276 -38.38 6.33 11.99
N ASP A 277 -39.40 5.88 11.26
CA ASP A 277 -40.81 5.95 11.68
C ASP A 277 -41.32 4.61 12.26
N TYR A 278 -40.59 4.05 13.23
CA TYR A 278 -40.97 2.77 13.84
C TYR A 278 -42.25 2.91 14.68
N THR A 279 -43.26 2.08 14.37
CA THR A 279 -44.47 1.95 15.19
C THR A 279 -44.68 0.52 15.66
N PHE A 280 -44.74 0.30 16.98
CA PHE A 280 -44.82 -1.04 17.59
C PHE A 280 -45.97 -1.93 17.09
N LYS A 281 -47.13 -1.33 16.75
CA LYS A 281 -48.33 -2.08 16.34
C LYS A 281 -48.34 -2.53 14.88
N LYS A 282 -47.43 -2.01 14.05
CA LYS A 282 -47.41 -2.25 12.61
C LYS A 282 -46.17 -3.04 12.24
N ASP A 283 -46.38 -4.27 11.77
CA ASP A 283 -45.34 -5.07 11.14
C ASP A 283 -45.15 -4.55 9.71
N ILE A 284 -43.94 -4.09 9.38
CA ILE A 284 -43.62 -3.51 8.07
C ILE A 284 -42.82 -4.54 7.29
N ASP A 285 -43.51 -5.21 6.37
CA ASP A 285 -42.92 -6.13 5.39
C ASP A 285 -42.77 -5.35 4.06
N PRO A 286 -41.62 -5.42 3.36
CA PRO A 286 -41.49 -4.80 2.05
C PRO A 286 -42.51 -5.32 1.03
N ASP A 287 -42.91 -6.59 1.15
CA ASP A 287 -43.88 -7.22 0.26
C ASP A 287 -45.32 -6.95 0.73
N GLN A 288 -46.04 -6.09 0.00
CA GLN A 288 -47.41 -5.72 0.35
C GLN A 288 -48.39 -6.91 0.34
N ASP A 289 -48.19 -7.88 -0.55
CA ASP A 289 -49.07 -9.04 -0.66
C ASP A 289 -48.96 -9.95 0.57
N ARG A 290 -47.75 -10.09 1.13
CA ARG A 290 -47.54 -10.83 2.38
C ARG A 290 -48.23 -10.15 3.56
N VAL A 291 -48.20 -8.81 3.62
CA VAL A 291 -48.92 -8.03 4.64
C VAL A 291 -50.42 -8.27 4.53
N LYS A 292 -50.99 -8.15 3.33
CA LYS A 292 -52.43 -8.36 3.08
C LYS A 292 -52.86 -9.78 3.45
N MET A 293 -52.09 -10.79 3.04
CA MET A 293 -52.38 -12.19 3.39
C MET A 293 -52.32 -12.44 4.90
N LYS A 294 -51.31 -11.90 5.60
CA LYS A 294 -51.25 -11.97 7.08
C LYS A 294 -52.43 -11.25 7.74
N GLN A 295 -52.88 -10.12 7.19
CA GLN A 295 -54.03 -9.39 7.70
C GLN A 295 -55.34 -10.19 7.54
N LEU A 296 -55.61 -10.71 6.33
CA LEU A 296 -56.80 -11.50 6.04
C LEU A 296 -56.85 -12.78 6.89
N THR A 297 -55.72 -13.48 7.04
CA THR A 297 -55.65 -14.68 7.88
C THR A 297 -55.90 -14.38 9.36
N ARG A 298 -55.44 -13.23 9.87
CA ARG A 298 -55.74 -12.78 11.24
C ARG A 298 -57.21 -12.44 11.42
N GLN A 299 -57.82 -11.75 10.45
CA GLN A 299 -59.26 -11.45 10.45
C GLN A 299 -60.07 -12.74 10.45
N LEU A 300 -59.81 -13.66 9.53
CA LEU A 300 -60.48 -14.96 9.45
C LEU A 300 -60.42 -15.72 10.78
N LYS A 301 -59.24 -15.81 11.41
CA LYS A 301 -59.09 -16.49 12.71
C LYS A 301 -59.89 -15.81 13.83
N ARG A 302 -59.94 -14.47 13.86
CA ARG A 302 -60.70 -13.71 14.87
C ARG A 302 -62.19 -13.93 14.70
N GLU A 303 -62.70 -13.76 13.48
CA GLU A 303 -64.11 -13.96 13.15
C GLU A 303 -64.53 -15.41 13.42
N LYS A 304 -63.74 -16.40 12.96
CA LYS A 304 -64.00 -17.82 13.23
C LYS A 304 -64.05 -18.12 14.73
N LYS A 305 -63.14 -17.55 15.53
CA LYS A 305 -63.14 -17.75 16.99
C LYS A 305 -64.28 -17.00 17.69
N ALA A 306 -64.71 -15.86 17.18
CA ALA A 306 -65.88 -15.14 17.68
C ALA A 306 -67.17 -15.93 17.41
N ALA A 307 -67.40 -16.31 16.15
CA ALA A 307 -68.53 -17.14 15.74
C ALA A 307 -68.60 -18.47 16.51
N MET A 308 -67.47 -19.17 16.66
CA MET A 308 -67.44 -20.41 17.46
C MET A 308 -67.75 -20.17 18.95
N ARG A 309 -67.43 -19.00 19.51
CA ARG A 309 -67.77 -18.66 20.91
C ARG A 309 -69.26 -18.34 21.06
N GLU A 310 -69.86 -17.69 20.06
CA GLU A 310 -71.31 -17.43 20.05
C GLU A 310 -72.09 -18.74 19.91
N LEU A 311 -71.74 -19.59 18.94
CA LEU A 311 -72.38 -20.90 18.78
C LEU A 311 -72.31 -21.77 20.05
N ARG A 312 -71.21 -21.68 20.80
CA ARG A 312 -71.11 -22.38 22.09
C ARG A 312 -72.05 -21.78 23.14
N ARG A 313 -72.13 -20.46 23.25
CA ARG A 313 -73.06 -19.78 24.17
C ARG A 313 -74.51 -20.08 23.81
N ASP A 314 -74.84 -20.13 22.54
CA ASP A 314 -76.19 -20.48 22.06
C ASP A 314 -76.53 -21.93 22.40
N SER A 315 -75.58 -22.85 22.20
CA SER A 315 -75.75 -24.25 22.62
C SER A 315 -75.95 -24.37 24.13
N ASP A 316 -75.11 -23.71 24.94
CA ASP A 316 -75.21 -23.72 26.39
C ASP A 316 -76.56 -23.14 26.86
N PHE A 317 -77.06 -22.11 26.17
CA PHE A 317 -78.37 -21.51 26.44
C PHE A 317 -79.51 -22.48 26.13
N ILE A 318 -79.52 -23.10 24.94
CA ILE A 318 -80.54 -24.08 24.53
C ILE A 318 -80.55 -25.28 25.49
N ASP A 319 -79.38 -25.77 25.89
CA ASP A 319 -79.28 -26.89 26.81
C ASP A 319 -79.81 -26.53 28.21
N ALA A 320 -79.53 -25.32 28.70
CA ALA A 320 -80.06 -24.82 29.97
C ALA A 320 -81.60 -24.66 29.92
N GLU A 321 -82.15 -24.16 28.82
CA GLU A 321 -83.59 -24.01 28.63
C GLU A 321 -84.29 -25.37 28.56
N ARG A 322 -83.77 -26.31 27.75
CA ARG A 322 -84.25 -27.70 27.71
C ARG A 322 -84.18 -28.39 29.06
N TYR A 323 -83.12 -28.15 29.84
CA TYR A 323 -82.97 -28.74 31.16
C TYR A 323 -84.02 -28.19 32.14
N LYS A 324 -84.31 -26.88 32.11
CA LYS A 324 -85.38 -26.26 32.90
C LYS A 324 -86.74 -26.87 32.56
N GLU A 325 -87.09 -26.95 31.27
CA GLU A 325 -88.35 -27.58 30.83
C GLU A 325 -88.47 -29.03 31.33
N GLN A 326 -87.38 -29.80 31.26
CA GLN A 326 -87.35 -31.18 31.77
C GLN A 326 -87.50 -31.25 33.29
N GLN A 327 -86.92 -30.31 34.04
CA GLN A 327 -87.07 -30.23 35.49
C GLN A 327 -88.50 -29.88 35.86
N GLU A 328 -89.09 -28.85 35.25
CA GLU A 328 -90.49 -28.45 35.46
C GLU A 328 -91.44 -29.62 35.15
N ALA A 329 -91.24 -30.33 34.04
CA ALA A 329 -92.03 -31.52 33.70
C ALA A 329 -91.81 -32.70 34.69
N LYS A 330 -90.62 -32.84 35.29
CA LYS A 330 -90.36 -33.84 36.34
C LYS A 330 -91.00 -33.45 37.67
N GLU A 331 -90.94 -32.18 38.05
CA GLU A 331 -91.57 -31.64 39.25
C GLU A 331 -93.09 -31.75 39.16
N HIS A 332 -93.68 -31.40 38.02
CA HIS A 332 -95.10 -31.60 37.75
C HIS A 332 -95.52 -33.07 37.96
N ARG A 333 -94.83 -34.01 37.31
CA ARG A 333 -95.07 -35.46 37.50
C ARG A 333 -94.85 -35.93 38.94
N ARG A 334 -93.88 -35.35 39.65
CA ARG A 334 -93.63 -35.69 41.06
C ARG A 334 -94.77 -35.18 41.94
N ALA A 335 -95.24 -33.95 41.73
CA ALA A 335 -96.35 -33.37 42.46
C ALA A 335 -97.64 -34.19 42.25
N GLU A 336 -97.92 -34.61 41.01
CA GLU A 336 -99.01 -35.56 40.73
C GLU A 336 -98.84 -36.88 41.48
N ARG A 337 -97.65 -37.48 41.46
CA ARG A 337 -97.38 -38.71 42.22
C ARG A 337 -97.58 -38.52 43.72
N VAL A 338 -97.08 -37.44 44.31
CA VAL A 338 -97.24 -37.16 45.75
C VAL A 338 -98.71 -36.98 46.10
N LYS A 339 -99.49 -36.26 45.28
CA LYS A 339 -100.94 -36.16 45.45
C LYS A 339 -101.60 -37.54 45.42
N ASN A 340 -101.23 -38.37 44.44
CA ASN A 340 -101.77 -39.74 44.33
C ASN A 340 -101.37 -40.61 45.53
N PHE A 341 -100.13 -40.52 46.02
CA PHE A 341 -99.68 -41.25 47.21
C PHE A 341 -100.35 -40.76 48.50
N GLY A 342 -100.49 -39.45 48.68
CA GLY A 342 -101.21 -38.87 49.82
C GLY A 342 -102.67 -39.32 49.85
N PHE A 343 -103.32 -39.37 48.69
CA PHE A 343 -104.67 -39.94 48.58
C PHE A 343 -104.71 -41.42 48.99
N MET A 344 -103.73 -42.24 48.59
CA MET A 344 -103.62 -43.63 49.03
C MET A 344 -103.33 -43.77 50.54
N GLU A 345 -102.53 -42.88 51.13
CA GLU A 345 -102.26 -42.86 52.57
C GLU A 345 -103.50 -42.47 53.38
N GLU A 346 -104.30 -41.51 52.91
CA GLU A 346 -105.60 -41.18 53.52
C GLU A 346 -106.55 -42.37 53.49
N GLN A 347 -106.58 -43.12 52.37
CA GLN A 347 -107.31 -44.39 52.31
C GLN A 347 -106.79 -45.41 53.33
N GLN A 348 -105.47 -45.53 53.51
CA GLN A 348 -104.92 -46.44 54.53
C GLN A 348 -105.19 -45.96 55.96
N ALA A 349 -105.14 -44.65 56.21
CA ALA A 349 -105.44 -44.06 57.51
C ALA A 349 -106.92 -44.26 57.89
N THR A 350 -107.83 -44.09 56.93
CA THR A 350 -109.25 -44.39 57.13
C THR A 350 -109.47 -45.89 57.40
N ILE A 351 -108.80 -46.78 56.68
CA ILE A 351 -108.79 -48.24 56.95
C ILE A 351 -108.29 -48.53 58.38
N ASN A 352 -107.16 -47.94 58.79
CA ASN A 352 -106.59 -48.16 60.13
C ASN A 352 -107.50 -47.61 61.25
N LEU A 353 -108.16 -46.46 61.03
CA LEU A 353 -109.17 -45.93 61.95
C LEU A 353 -110.36 -46.89 62.09
N GLN A 354 -110.77 -47.50 60.99
CA GLN A 354 -111.84 -48.50 60.96
C GLN A 354 -111.45 -49.76 61.77
N VAL A 355 -110.20 -50.23 61.66
CA VAL A 355 -109.66 -51.32 62.49
C VAL A 355 -109.64 -50.94 63.98
N ARG A 356 -109.20 -49.72 64.33
CA ARG A 356 -109.11 -49.27 65.73
C ARG A 356 -110.47 -49.12 66.43
N LYS A 357 -111.47 -48.57 65.73
CA LYS A 357 -112.82 -48.40 66.29
C LYS A 357 -113.67 -49.68 66.21
N GLY A 358 -113.24 -50.68 65.45
CA GLY A 358 -114.01 -51.88 65.09
C GLY A 358 -114.17 -52.97 66.16
N GLY A 359 -113.89 -52.70 67.44
CA GLY A 359 -114.28 -53.58 68.56
C GLY A 359 -113.89 -55.06 68.43
N GLY A 360 -112.80 -55.38 67.71
CA GLY A 360 -112.29 -56.75 67.54
C GLY A 360 -112.74 -57.50 66.27
N LEU A 361 -113.60 -56.95 65.40
CA LEU A 361 -114.07 -57.65 64.17
C LEU A 361 -113.05 -57.74 63.02
N MET A 362 -111.98 -56.93 63.04
CA MET A 362 -110.89 -56.98 62.06
C MET A 362 -109.54 -56.86 62.77
N THR A 363 -108.57 -57.67 62.37
CA THR A 363 -107.22 -57.72 62.94
C THR A 363 -106.15 -57.53 61.87
N GLY A 364 -105.10 -56.79 62.23
CA GLY A 364 -104.01 -56.36 61.35
C GLY A 364 -104.14 -54.89 60.95
N GLY A 365 -103.12 -54.10 61.27
CA GLY A 365 -102.98 -52.70 60.88
C GLY A 365 -101.50 -52.36 60.66
N GLY A 366 -101.22 -51.45 59.71
CA GLY A 366 -99.87 -51.12 59.25
C GLY A 366 -99.66 -51.44 57.75
N SER A 367 -98.46 -51.93 57.39
CA SER A 367 -98.10 -52.34 56.02
C SER A 367 -98.63 -53.73 55.59
N GLY A 368 -99.39 -54.40 56.47
CA GLY A 368 -100.01 -55.69 56.19
C GLY A 368 -101.47 -55.56 55.76
N VAL A 369 -101.95 -56.53 54.98
CA VAL A 369 -103.35 -56.63 54.54
C VAL A 369 -104.27 -56.92 55.74
N VAL A 370 -105.34 -56.14 55.90
CA VAL A 370 -106.35 -56.30 56.97
C VAL A 370 -107.06 -57.65 56.84
N LYS A 371 -107.15 -58.41 57.93
CA LYS A 371 -107.87 -59.69 57.99
C LYS A 371 -109.09 -59.59 58.90
N LYS A 372 -110.14 -60.34 58.60
CA LYS A 372 -111.35 -60.42 59.43
C LYS A 372 -111.08 -61.36 60.61
N SER A 373 -111.47 -60.98 61.83
CA SER A 373 -111.29 -61.85 62.99
C SER A 373 -112.24 -63.05 62.89
N ARG A 374 -111.80 -64.21 63.37
CA ARG A 374 -112.62 -65.43 63.42
C ARG A 374 -113.61 -65.39 64.58
#